data_AF-A0A835G618-F1
#
_entry.id   AF-A0A835G618-F1
#
_cell.length_a   1.000
_cell.length_b   1.000
_cell.length_c   1.000
_cell.angle_alpha   90.00
_cell.angle_beta   90.00
_cell.angle_gamma   90.00
#
_symmetry.space_group_name_H-M   'P 1'
#
loop_
_entity.id
_entity.type
_entity.pdbx_description
1 polymer ?
#
loop_
_entity_poly.entity_id
_entity_poly.type
_entity_poly.pdbx_seq_one_letter_code
_entity_poly.pdbx_strand_id
1 'polypeptide(L)'
;MDPINNTVAGLMDLFNKRMAQFEAQLQREPAEPSNTSNLAAEFFSFRVFITQAVTTLQQQVELLARNIDSMEMRGRRGILLLHGVPEKREEDAAQLVVDIVRTA
;
A
#
# COMPACT_ATOMS: atom_id res chain seq x y z
N MET A 1 12.45 3.53 7.20
CA MET A 1 11.54 2.37 7.38
C MET A 1 10.74 2.48 8.68
N ASP A 2 11.28 3.11 9.72
CA ASP A 2 10.61 3.26 11.03
C ASP A 2 9.28 4.03 11.06
N PRO A 3 9.06 5.10 10.26
CA PRO A 3 7.79 5.83 10.27
C PRO A 3 6.63 4.96 9.77
N ILE A 4 6.88 4.13 8.75
CA ILE A 4 5.89 3.25 8.16
C ILE A 4 5.55 2.12 9.13
N ASN A 5 6.57 1.53 9.78
CA ASN A 5 6.36 0.51 10.80
C ASN A 5 5.53 1.04 11.98
N ASN A 6 5.79 2.28 12.42
CA ASN A 6 5.01 2.92 13.48
C ASN A 6 3.56 3.19 13.06
N THR A 7 3.35 3.55 11.79
CA THR A 7 2.00 3.82 11.25
C THR A 7 1.19 2.51 11.17
N VAL A 8 1.79 1.45 10.64
CA VAL A 8 1.16 0.11 10.55
C VAL A 8 0.88 -0.45 11.94
N ALA A 9 1.82 -0.34 12.87
CA ALA A 9 1.63 -0.79 14.26
C ALA A 9 0.49 -0.03 14.96
N GLY A 10 0.41 1.30 14.79
CA GLY A 10 -0.66 2.11 15.35
C GLY A 10 -2.04 1.78 14.79
N LEU A 11 -2.13 1.40 13.51
CA LEU A 11 -3.37 0.99 12.88
C LEU A 11 -3.80 -0.43 13.29
N MET A 12 -2.83 -1.35 13.42
CA MET A 12 -3.08 -2.68 14.00
C MET A 12 -3.61 -2.57 15.42
N ASP A 13 -3.04 -1.69 16.23
CA ASP A 13 -3.50 -1.42 17.59
C ASP A 13 -4.92 -0.82 17.61
N LEU A 14 -5.22 0.12 16.72
CA LEU A 14 -6.56 0.70 16.57
C LEU A 14 -7.60 -0.35 16.15
N PHE A 15 -7.24 -1.22 15.20
CA PHE A 15 -8.08 -2.32 14.74
C PHE A 15 -8.36 -3.31 15.87
N ASN A 16 -7.31 -3.78 16.55
CA ASN A 16 -7.45 -4.71 17.67
C ASN A 16 -8.29 -4.12 18.80
N LYS A 17 -8.12 -2.84 19.11
CA LYS A 17 -8.96 -2.13 20.11
C LYS A 17 -10.43 -2.08 19.70
N ARG A 18 -10.72 -1.74 18.45
CA ARG A 18 -12.11 -1.72 17.93
C ARG A 18 -12.73 -3.11 17.92
N MET A 19 -11.96 -4.14 17.56
CA MET A 19 -12.44 -5.52 17.55
C MET A 19 -12.70 -6.03 18.97
N ALA A 20 -11.79 -5.77 19.92
CA ALA A 20 -11.98 -6.13 21.32
C ALA A 20 -13.19 -5.40 21.94
N GLN A 21 -13.42 -4.14 21.57
CA GLN A 21 -14.63 -3.41 21.99
C GLN A 21 -15.91 -4.02 21.43
N PHE A 22 -15.90 -4.43 20.16
CA PHE A 22 -17.02 -5.10 19.52
C PHE A 22 -17.31 -6.46 20.17
N GLU A 23 -16.29 -7.29 20.40
CA GLU A 23 -16.42 -8.58 21.09
C GLU A 23 -16.94 -8.42 22.52
N ALA A 24 -16.45 -7.42 23.26
CA ALA A 24 -16.92 -7.13 24.62
C ALA A 24 -18.39 -6.66 24.66
N GLN A 25 -18.87 -5.97 23.61
CA GLN A 25 -20.28 -5.62 23.46
C GLN A 25 -21.11 -6.86 23.18
N LEU A 26 -20.64 -7.73 22.28
CA LEU A 26 -21.32 -8.98 21.92
C LEU A 26 -21.46 -9.95 23.10
N GLN A 27 -20.45 -10.03 23.98
CA GLN A 27 -20.47 -10.90 25.16
C GLN A 27 -21.35 -10.38 26.31
N ARG A 28 -21.69 -9.07 26.31
CA ARG A 28 -22.51 -8.45 27.36
C ARG A 28 -24.01 -8.54 27.11
N GLU A 29 -24.44 -8.81 25.88
CA GLU A 29 -25.85 -9.07 25.62
C GLU A 29 -26.22 -10.51 26.07
N PRO A 30 -27.16 -10.66 27.02
CA PRO A 30 -27.64 -11.99 27.38
C PRO A 30 -28.35 -12.63 26.18
N ALA A 31 -28.12 -13.93 25.99
CA ALA A 31 -28.76 -14.74 24.96
C ALA A 31 -30.28 -14.87 25.22
N GLU A 32 -31.05 -13.80 24.99
CA GLU A 32 -32.49 -13.91 24.86
C GLU A 32 -32.86 -14.39 23.45
N PRO A 33 -33.85 -15.30 23.29
CA PRO A 33 -34.05 -16.04 22.03
C PRO A 33 -34.55 -15.23 20.82
N SER A 34 -34.58 -13.89 20.82
CA SER A 34 -35.33 -13.16 19.77
C SER A 34 -34.91 -11.73 19.42
N ASN A 35 -33.77 -11.20 19.86
CA ASN A 35 -33.35 -9.84 19.44
C ASN A 35 -32.66 -9.83 18.06
N THR A 36 -33.27 -10.46 17.05
CA THR A 36 -32.90 -10.28 15.63
C THR A 36 -33.17 -8.86 15.12
N SER A 37 -33.90 -8.04 15.90
CA SER A 37 -34.21 -6.63 15.60
C SER A 37 -32.97 -5.75 15.49
N ASN A 38 -31.92 -6.00 16.28
CA ASN A 38 -30.67 -5.21 16.26
C ASN A 38 -29.57 -5.82 15.39
N LEU A 39 -29.67 -7.11 15.02
CA LEU A 39 -28.67 -7.80 14.21
C LEU A 39 -28.40 -7.12 12.87
N ALA A 40 -29.43 -6.56 12.24
CA ALA A 40 -29.27 -5.82 10.99
C ALA A 40 -28.45 -4.52 11.18
N ALA A 41 -28.62 -3.82 12.30
CA ALA A 41 -27.89 -2.59 12.62
C ALA A 41 -26.44 -2.89 12.99
N GLU A 42 -26.19 -3.97 13.74
CA GLU A 42 -24.85 -4.44 14.08
C GLU A 42 -24.10 -4.94 12.84
N PHE A 43 -24.75 -5.74 11.99
CA PHE A 43 -24.17 -6.21 10.74
C PHE A 43 -23.85 -5.05 9.80
N PHE A 44 -24.72 -4.05 9.71
CA PHE A 44 -24.44 -2.85 8.93
C PHE A 44 -23.23 -2.09 9.48
N SER A 45 -23.14 -1.91 10.80
CA SER A 45 -22.01 -1.25 11.46
C SER A 45 -20.71 -2.00 11.24
N PHE A 46 -20.73 -3.33 11.35
CA PHE A 46 -19.60 -4.20 11.03
C PHE A 46 -19.18 -4.09 9.57
N ARG A 47 -20.14 -4.12 8.63
CA ARG A 47 -19.85 -3.99 7.20
C ARG A 47 -19.19 -2.65 6.89
N VAL A 48 -19.70 -1.55 7.45
CA VAL A 48 -19.11 -0.21 7.29
C VAL A 48 -17.68 -0.20 7.83
N PHE A 49 -17.47 -0.75 9.02
CA PHE A 49 -16.15 -0.85 9.64
C PHE A 49 -15.16 -1.65 8.77
N ILE A 50 -15.54 -2.85 8.31
CA ILE A 50 -14.68 -3.69 7.46
C ILE A 50 -14.39 -2.99 6.13
N THR A 51 -15.40 -2.38 5.51
CA THR A 51 -15.21 -1.65 4.24
C THR A 51 -14.20 -0.52 4.46
N GLN A 52 -14.34 0.25 5.53
CA GLN A 52 -13.43 1.36 5.83
C GLN A 52 -12.01 0.88 6.17
N ALA A 53 -11.87 -0.25 6.86
CA ALA A 53 -10.58 -0.87 7.12
C ALA A 53 -9.89 -1.31 5.82
N VAL A 54 -10.62 -1.99 4.91
CA VAL A 54 -10.09 -2.43 3.62
C VAL A 54 -9.72 -1.24 2.73
N THR A 55 -10.57 -0.21 2.64
CA THR A 55 -10.26 1.01 1.88
C THR A 55 -9.01 1.70 2.41
N THR A 56 -8.86 1.77 3.74
CA THR A 56 -7.67 2.36 4.38
C THR A 56 -6.41 1.57 4.04
N LEU A 57 -6.48 0.23 4.06
CA LEU A 57 -5.36 -0.64 3.68
C LEU A 57 -4.99 -0.45 2.20
N GLN A 58 -5.98 -0.36 1.30
CA GLN A 58 -5.74 -0.10 -0.12
C GLN A 58 -4.99 1.22 -0.34
N GLN A 59 -5.42 2.29 0.33
CA GLN A 59 -4.76 3.60 0.25
C GLN A 59 -3.31 3.55 0.74
N GLN A 60 -3.04 2.74 1.77
CA GLN A 60 -1.67 2.57 2.29
C GLN A 60 -0.77 1.81 1.32
N VAL A 61 -1.28 0.73 0.72
CA VAL A 61 -0.54 -0.01 -0.31
C VAL A 61 -0.23 0.89 -1.50
N GLU A 62 -1.19 1.72 -1.93
CA GLU A 62 -0.98 2.67 -3.02
C GLU A 62 0.09 3.71 -2.67
N LEU A 63 0.05 4.27 -1.45
CA LEU A 63 1.05 5.22 -0.99
C LEU A 63 2.45 4.58 -0.91
N LEU A 64 2.54 3.33 -0.47
CA LEU A 64 3.79 2.58 -0.44
C LEU A 64 4.35 2.36 -1.85
N ALA A 65 3.52 1.95 -2.81
CA ALA A 65 3.92 1.76 -4.20
C ALA A 65 4.48 3.06 -4.80
N ARG A 66 3.78 4.18 -4.61
CA ARG A 66 4.26 5.50 -5.08
C ARG A 66 5.59 5.91 -4.45
N ASN A 67 5.80 5.60 -3.18
CA ASN A 67 7.06 5.91 -2.49
C ASN A 67 8.21 5.05 -3.02
N ILE A 68 7.97 3.76 -3.28
CA ILE A 68 8.96 2.86 -3.89
C ILE A 68 9.35 3.38 -5.27
N ASP A 69 8.37 3.71 -6.11
CA ASP A 69 8.62 4.29 -7.43
C ASP A 69 9.41 5.59 -7.33
N SER A 70 9.04 6.49 -6.42
CA SER A 70 9.78 7.74 -6.21
C SER A 70 11.22 7.49 -5.77
N MET A 71 11.46 6.50 -4.92
CA MET A 71 12.80 6.11 -4.48
C MET A 71 13.62 5.53 -5.63
N GLU A 72 13.04 4.65 -6.44
CA GLU A 72 13.71 4.12 -7.63
C GLU A 72 14.03 5.23 -8.63
N MET A 73 13.08 6.09 -8.95
CA MET A 73 13.29 7.21 -9.89
C MET A 73 14.35 8.18 -9.38
N ARG A 74 14.41 8.41 -8.07
CA ARG A 74 15.48 9.21 -7.45
C ARG A 74 16.84 8.51 -7.55
N GLY A 75 16.88 7.19 -7.36
CA GLY A 75 18.10 6.38 -7.56
C GLY A 75 18.60 6.39 -9.00
N ARG A 76 17.70 6.51 -9.97
CA ARG A 76 18.02 6.64 -11.40
C ARG A 76 18.38 8.06 -11.84
N ARG A 77 18.49 9.02 -10.90
CA ARG A 77 18.84 10.41 -11.23
C ARG A 77 20.25 10.47 -11.82
N GLY A 78 20.38 11.08 -13.00
CA GLY A 78 21.66 11.19 -13.72
C GLY A 78 21.94 10.04 -14.69
N ILE A 79 20.99 9.10 -14.84
CA ILE A 79 21.04 8.06 -15.86
C ILE A 79 20.32 8.57 -17.12
N LEU A 80 20.96 8.43 -18.28
CA LEU A 80 20.35 8.63 -19.59
C LEU A 80 20.18 7.26 -20.24
N LEU A 81 18.96 6.92 -20.66
CA LEU A 81 18.69 5.70 -21.40
C LEU A 81 18.62 6.01 -22.89
N LEU A 82 19.44 5.33 -23.68
CA LEU A 82 19.41 5.39 -25.14
C LEU A 82 18.74 4.12 -25.65
N HIS A 83 17.75 4.28 -26.53
CA HIS A 83 16.95 3.18 -27.08
C HIS A 83 17.13 3.11 -28.59
N GLY A 84 16.98 1.92 -29.17
CA GLY A 84 17.07 1.74 -30.64
C GLY A 84 18.50 1.79 -31.18
N VAL A 85 19.51 1.61 -30.33
CA VAL A 85 20.91 1.53 -30.74
C VAL A 85 21.20 0.11 -31.23
N PRO A 86 21.69 -0.08 -32.47
CA PRO A 86 22.05 -1.40 -32.98
C PRO A 86 23.20 -2.02 -32.19
N GLU A 87 23.00 -3.22 -31.66
CA GLU A 87 24.02 -3.96 -30.90
C GLU A 87 25.20 -4.38 -31.79
N LYS A 88 26.42 -4.28 -31.26
CA LYS A 88 27.63 -4.76 -31.93
C LYS A 88 28.38 -5.77 -31.06
N ARG A 89 29.07 -6.71 -31.70
CA ARG A 89 29.94 -7.66 -31.02
C ARG A 89 31.19 -6.93 -30.52
N GLU A 90 31.55 -7.13 -29.25
CA GLU A 90 32.68 -6.44 -28.59
C GLU A 90 32.57 -4.91 -28.62
N GLU A 91 31.39 -4.35 -28.31
CA GLU A 91 31.21 -2.89 -28.31
C GLU A 91 31.85 -2.20 -27.09
N ASP A 92 32.40 -1.02 -27.34
CA ASP A 92 32.67 -0.02 -26.31
C ASP A 92 31.44 0.89 -26.18
N ALA A 93 30.67 0.68 -25.10
CA ALA A 93 29.46 1.43 -24.82
C ALA A 93 29.72 2.93 -24.63
N ALA A 94 30.87 3.33 -24.08
CA ALA A 94 31.18 4.74 -23.87
C ALA A 94 31.44 5.45 -25.20
N GLN A 95 32.22 4.82 -26.08
CA GLN A 95 32.49 5.35 -27.41
C GLN A 95 31.21 5.41 -28.26
N LEU A 96 30.38 4.37 -28.20
CA LEU A 96 29.09 4.32 -28.90
C LEU A 96 28.16 5.46 -28.48
N VAL A 97 28.07 5.75 -27.17
CA VAL A 97 27.29 6.88 -26.64
C VAL A 97 27.79 8.21 -27.18
N VAL A 98 29.12 8.43 -27.21
CA VAL A 98 29.71 9.67 -27.76
C VAL A 98 29.37 9.84 -29.23
N ASP A 99 29.47 8.77 -30.04
CA ASP A 99 29.17 8.84 -31.47
C ASP A 99 27.68 9.13 -31.74
N ILE A 100 26.77 8.56 -30.94
CA ILE A 100 25.32 8.84 -31.03
C ILE A 100 25.03 10.31 -30.69
N VAL A 101 25.56 10.81 -29.57
CA VAL A 101 25.32 12.21 -29.16
C VAL A 101 25.95 13.21 -30.14
N ARG A 102 27.07 12.87 -30.79
CA ARG A 102 27.70 13.73 -31.81
C ARG A 102 26.90 13.81 -33.11
N THR A 103 26.10 12.78 -33.42
CA THR A 103 25.33 12.69 -34.68
C THR A 103 23.86 13.07 -34.54
N ALA A 104 23.34 13.17 -33.31
CA ALA A 104 22.03 13.73 -32.99
C ALA A 104 22.02 15.27 -33.05
#